data_AF-A0A7K9D2B4-F1
#
_entry.id   AF-A0A7K9D2B4-F1
#
_cell.length_a   1.000
_cell.length_b   1.000
_cell.length_c   1.000
_cell.angle_alpha   90.00
_cell.angle_beta   90.00
_cell.angle_gamma   90.00
#
_symmetry.space_group_name_H-M   'P 1'
#
loop_
_entity.id
_entity.type
_entity.pdbx_description
1 polymer ?
#
loop_
_entity_poly.entity_id
_entity_poly.type
_entity_poly.pdbx_seq_one_letter_code
_entity_poly.pdbx_strand_id
1 'polypeptide(L)'
;TVEETEQLLELKGLLTAREFQSRMKGLTLLLDHCRSSPQLISTNIVQVFNVFVLTLQDCHKKVNQQALEVLALMIPMLRGTLKPVMVSLVTAIIDNLNSKHLGIYAA
;
A
#
# COMPACT_ATOMS: atom_id res chain seq x y z
N THR A 1 -10.61 -12.89 -13.06
CA THR A 1 -11.04 -14.29 -12.91
C THR A 1 -11.40 -14.56 -11.44
N VAL A 2 -11.91 -15.75 -11.10
CA VAL A 2 -12.17 -16.11 -9.69
C VAL A 2 -10.87 -16.04 -8.89
N GLU A 3 -9.78 -16.57 -9.44
CA GLU A 3 -8.44 -16.53 -8.84
C GLU A 3 -7.94 -15.11 -8.55
N GLU A 4 -8.04 -14.17 -9.50
CA GLU A 4 -7.67 -12.77 -9.27
C GLU A 4 -8.51 -12.13 -8.15
N THR A 5 -9.77 -12.53 -8.04
CA THR A 5 -10.67 -12.03 -6.99
C THR A 5 -10.21 -12.51 -5.62
N GLU A 6 -9.85 -13.79 -5.51
CA GLU A 6 -9.33 -14.38 -4.27
C GLU A 6 -8.00 -13.73 -3.85
N GLN A 7 -7.08 -13.51 -4.78
CA GLN A 7 -5.82 -12.80 -4.51
C GLN A 7 -6.07 -11.38 -3.97
N LEU A 8 -7.01 -10.64 -4.55
CA LEU A 8 -7.36 -9.30 -4.09
C LEU A 8 -8.05 -9.32 -2.72
N LEU A 9 -8.87 -10.33 -2.43
CA LEU A 9 -9.52 -10.48 -1.13
C LEU A 9 -8.50 -10.84 -0.03
N GLU A 10 -7.57 -11.76 -0.31
CA GLU A 10 -6.46 -12.08 0.59
C GLU A 10 -5.62 -10.84 0.90
N LEU A 11 -5.20 -10.13 -0.15
CA LEU A 11 -4.41 -8.90 -0.03
C LEU A 11 -5.11 -7.86 0.85
N LYS A 12 -6.39 -7.57 0.57
CA LYS A 12 -7.17 -6.61 1.36
C LYS A 12 -7.31 -7.08 2.81
N GLY A 13 -7.61 -8.35 3.02
CA GLY A 13 -7.74 -8.95 4.35
C GLY A 13 -6.46 -8.79 5.19
N LEU A 14 -5.30 -9.05 4.58
CA LEU A 14 -3.99 -8.85 5.23
C LEU A 14 -3.74 -7.38 5.57
N LEU A 15 -3.97 -6.46 4.63
CA LEU A 15 -3.73 -5.02 4.83
C LEU A 15 -4.65 -4.39 5.89
N THR A 16 -5.86 -4.94 6.08
CA THR A 16 -6.81 -4.48 7.11
C THR A 16 -6.80 -5.32 8.39
N ALA A 17 -5.88 -6.28 8.51
CA ALA A 17 -5.86 -7.18 9.65
C ALA A 17 -5.61 -6.44 10.97
N ARG A 18 -6.14 -6.99 12.07
CA ARG A 18 -5.98 -6.42 13.41
C ARG A 18 -4.52 -6.47 13.86
N GLU A 19 -3.85 -7.60 13.60
CA GLU A 19 -2.46 -7.85 13.97
C GLU A 19 -1.52 -7.11 13.02
N PHE A 20 -0.58 -6.33 13.57
CA PHE A 20 0.35 -5.56 12.76
C PHE A 20 1.22 -6.47 11.87
N GLN A 21 1.57 -7.67 12.33
CA GLN A 21 2.35 -8.65 11.57
C GLN A 21 1.63 -9.09 10.29
N SER A 22 0.30 -9.24 10.34
CA SER A 22 -0.51 -9.58 9.17
C SER A 22 -0.54 -8.43 8.17
N ARG A 23 -0.59 -7.18 8.65
CA ARG A 23 -0.47 -6.00 7.77
C ARG A 23 0.91 -5.90 7.13
N MET A 24 1.99 -6.20 7.85
CA MET A 24 3.34 -6.29 7.28
C MET A 24 3.41 -7.35 6.16
N LYS A 25 2.77 -8.52 6.35
CA LYS A 25 2.66 -9.53 5.28
C LYS A 25 1.88 -9.02 4.08
N GLY A 26 0.79 -8.28 4.32
CA GLY A 26 0.02 -7.62 3.27
C GLY A 26 0.85 -6.62 2.45
N LEU A 27 1.75 -5.87 3.10
CA LEU A 27 2.69 -4.97 2.42
C LEU A 27 3.69 -5.72 1.54
N THR A 28 4.26 -6.82 2.03
CA THR A 28 5.13 -7.70 1.23
C THR A 28 4.37 -8.26 0.02
N LEU A 29 3.17 -8.80 0.24
CA LEU A 29 2.34 -9.38 -0.82
C LEU A 29 1.94 -8.33 -1.88
N LEU A 30 1.61 -7.11 -1.45
CA LEU A 30 1.30 -6.00 -2.35
C LEU A 30 2.49 -5.71 -3.29
N LEU A 31 3.69 -5.61 -2.71
CA LEU A 31 4.91 -5.36 -3.47
C LEU A 31 5.21 -6.51 -4.43
N ASP A 32 5.03 -7.75 -3.99
CA ASP A 32 5.21 -8.94 -4.83
C ASP A 32 4.25 -8.93 -6.01
N HIS A 33 2.96 -8.62 -5.80
CA HIS A 33 1.99 -8.49 -6.89
C HIS A 33 2.34 -7.35 -7.86
N CYS A 34 2.89 -6.23 -7.39
CA CYS A 34 3.36 -5.16 -8.28
C CYS A 34 4.52 -5.62 -9.17
N ARG A 35 5.35 -6.56 -8.68
CA ARG A 35 6.50 -7.11 -9.43
C ARG A 35 6.11 -8.23 -10.37
N SER A 36 5.32 -9.19 -9.90
CA SER A 36 4.99 -10.42 -10.63
C SER A 36 3.77 -10.26 -11.54
N SER A 37 2.79 -9.45 -11.12
CA SER A 37 1.49 -9.31 -11.77
C SER A 37 1.01 -7.84 -11.79
N PRO A 38 1.80 -6.88 -12.34
CA PRO A 38 1.47 -5.45 -12.30
C PRO A 38 0.10 -5.10 -12.91
N GLN A 39 -0.41 -5.91 -13.84
CA GLN A 39 -1.73 -5.71 -14.45
C GLN A 39 -2.89 -6.00 -13.49
N LEU A 40 -2.73 -6.95 -12.56
CA LEU A 40 -3.70 -7.21 -11.50
C LEU A 40 -3.92 -5.96 -10.65
N ILE A 41 -2.81 -5.33 -10.24
CA ILE A 41 -2.83 -4.12 -9.43
C ILE A 41 -3.33 -2.92 -10.25
N SER A 42 -2.83 -2.75 -11.49
CA SER A 42 -3.20 -1.62 -12.34
C SER A 42 -4.69 -1.60 -12.70
N THR A 43 -5.27 -2.76 -13.02
CA THR A 43 -6.70 -2.89 -13.33
C THR A 43 -7.58 -2.64 -12.11
N ASN A 44 -7.07 -2.90 -10.91
CA ASN A 44 -7.79 -2.76 -9.65
C ASN A 44 -7.28 -1.60 -8.78
N ILE A 45 -6.62 -0.61 -9.40
CA ILE A 45 -5.81 0.38 -8.68
C ILE A 45 -6.59 1.11 -7.60
N VAL A 46 -7.81 1.54 -7.90
CA VAL A 46 -8.68 2.26 -6.95
C VAL A 46 -9.03 1.37 -5.75
N GLN A 47 -9.40 0.11 -5.99
CA GLN A 47 -9.80 -0.79 -4.92
C GLN A 47 -8.64 -1.17 -3.99
N VAL A 48 -7.45 -1.40 -4.55
CA VAL A 48 -6.25 -1.72 -3.78
C VAL A 48 -5.80 -0.49 -2.98
N PHE A 49 -5.72 0.68 -3.64
CA PHE A 49 -5.22 1.88 -3.00
C PHE A 49 -6.16 2.47 -1.96
N ASN A 50 -7.48 2.28 -2.08
CA ASN A 50 -8.43 2.66 -1.02
C ASN A 50 -8.13 1.98 0.32
N VAL A 51 -7.59 0.76 0.30
CA VAL A 51 -7.15 0.07 1.52
C VAL A 51 -5.73 0.49 1.89
N PHE A 52 -4.82 0.56 0.91
CA PHE A 52 -3.42 0.90 1.15
C PHE A 52 -3.21 2.29 1.75
N VAL A 53 -4.04 3.29 1.40
CA VAL A 53 -3.98 4.62 2.04
C VAL A 53 -4.22 4.58 3.55
N LEU A 54 -5.04 3.64 4.04
CA LEU A 54 -5.24 3.43 5.47
C LEU A 54 -3.96 2.86 6.11
N THR A 55 -3.24 1.98 5.39
CA THR A 55 -1.94 1.44 5.82
C THR A 55 -0.84 2.51 5.80
N LEU A 56 -0.90 3.49 4.88
CA LEU A 56 -0.03 4.68 4.89
C LEU A 56 -0.32 5.62 6.08
N GLN A 57 -1.42 5.43 6.79
CA GLN A 57 -1.81 6.19 7.98
C GLN A 57 -1.90 5.28 9.21
N ASP A 58 -1.23 4.13 9.17
CA ASP A 58 -1.33 3.12 10.22
C ASP A 58 -0.86 3.65 11.59
N CYS A 59 -1.60 3.31 12.65
CA CYS A 59 -1.24 3.70 14.02
C CYS A 59 0.05 3.00 14.51
N HIS A 60 0.37 1.83 13.95
CA HIS A 60 1.59 1.12 14.27
C HIS A 60 2.76 1.63 13.41
N LYS A 61 3.67 2.36 14.05
CA LYS A 61 4.77 3.09 13.38
C LYS A 61 5.62 2.25 12.42
N LYS A 62 5.88 0.97 12.74
CA LYS A 62 6.63 0.08 11.84
C LYS A 62 5.87 -0.26 10.56
N VAL A 63 4.53 -0.42 10.66
CA VAL A 63 3.69 -0.70 9.48
C VAL A 63 3.63 0.55 8.61
N ASN A 64 3.41 1.71 9.23
CA ASN A 64 3.39 3.00 8.55
C ASN A 64 4.71 3.28 7.80
N GLN A 65 5.85 3.13 8.48
CA GLN A 65 7.17 3.27 7.85
C GLN A 65 7.34 2.31 6.67
N GLN A 66 7.07 1.01 6.87
CA GLN A 66 7.22 0.05 5.78
C GLN A 66 6.25 0.33 4.62
N ALA A 67 5.06 0.86 4.89
CA ALA A 67 4.12 1.24 3.85
C ALA A 67 4.67 2.37 2.96
N LEU A 68 5.36 3.35 3.53
CA LEU A 68 6.05 4.42 2.78
C LEU A 68 7.19 3.86 1.93
N GLU A 69 8.02 2.99 2.50
CA GLU A 69 9.11 2.31 1.78
C GLU A 69 8.57 1.48 0.60
N VAL A 70 7.47 0.74 0.83
CA VAL A 70 6.79 -0.04 -0.22
C VAL A 70 6.18 0.87 -1.28
N LEU A 71 5.55 2.00 -0.91
CA LEU A 71 5.03 2.98 -1.85
C LEU A 71 6.14 3.50 -2.77
N ALA A 72 7.30 3.88 -2.20
CA ALA A 72 8.44 4.37 -2.97
C ALA A 72 8.90 3.35 -4.03
N LEU A 73 8.91 2.05 -3.69
CA LEU A 73 9.24 0.97 -4.62
C LEU A 73 8.15 0.74 -5.68
N MET A 74 6.88 0.93 -5.34
CA MET A 74 5.76 0.71 -6.26
C MET A 74 5.60 1.83 -7.30
N ILE A 75 5.95 3.08 -6.98
CA ILE A 75 5.80 4.23 -7.87
C ILE A 75 6.35 3.98 -9.30
N PRO A 76 7.60 3.52 -9.48
CA PRO A 76 8.12 3.25 -10.82
C PRO A 76 7.42 2.07 -11.52
N MET A 77 6.95 1.07 -10.77
CA MET A 77 6.28 -0.12 -11.32
C MET A 77 4.86 0.19 -11.83
N LEU A 78 4.18 1.12 -11.17
CA LEU A 78 2.80 1.53 -11.45
C LEU A 78 2.73 2.87 -12.20
N ARG A 79 3.81 3.26 -12.88
CA ARG A 79 3.88 4.54 -13.58
C ARG A 79 2.75 4.66 -14.60
N GLY A 80 2.01 5.77 -14.52
CA GLY A 80 0.89 6.06 -15.42
C GLY A 80 -0.46 5.48 -14.97
N THR A 81 -0.46 4.53 -14.03
CA THR A 81 -1.71 3.92 -13.51
C THR A 81 -2.17 4.56 -12.21
N LEU A 82 -1.29 5.26 -11.49
CA LEU A 82 -1.60 5.95 -10.23
C LEU A 82 -2.53 7.16 -10.37
N LYS A 83 -2.75 7.70 -11.59
CA LYS A 83 -3.53 8.92 -11.83
C LYS A 83 -4.88 8.96 -11.07
N PRO A 84 -5.69 7.89 -11.02
CA PRO A 84 -6.99 7.90 -10.33
C PRO A 84 -6.89 8.01 -8.81
N VAL A 85 -5.74 7.71 -8.23
CA VAL A 85 -5.54 7.62 -6.76
C VAL A 85 -4.52 8.64 -6.24
N MET A 86 -4.01 9.52 -7.11
CA MET A 86 -2.98 10.51 -6.75
C MET A 86 -3.42 11.43 -5.60
N VAL A 87 -4.67 11.90 -5.63
CA VAL A 87 -5.17 12.83 -4.61
C VAL A 87 -5.24 12.17 -3.24
N SER A 88 -5.79 10.95 -3.15
CA SER A 88 -5.87 10.23 -1.87
C SER A 88 -4.49 9.83 -1.36
N LEU A 89 -3.57 9.44 -2.25
CA LEU A 89 -2.19 9.15 -1.90
C LEU A 89 -1.47 10.36 -1.30
N VAL A 90 -1.51 11.51 -1.99
CA VAL A 90 -0.84 12.72 -1.51
C VAL A 90 -1.42 13.13 -0.16
N THR A 91 -2.74 13.12 -0.01
CA THR A 91 -3.39 13.43 1.27
C THR A 91 -2.95 12.49 2.39
N ALA A 92 -2.85 11.18 2.10
CA ALA A 92 -2.47 10.19 3.10
C ALA A 92 -1.03 10.35 3.61
N ILE A 93 -0.11 10.87 2.78
CA ILE A 93 1.30 11.02 3.15
C ILE A 93 1.65 12.36 3.81
N ILE A 94 0.78 13.37 3.77
CA ILE A 94 1.05 14.70 4.35
C ILE A 94 1.40 14.61 5.84
N ASP A 95 0.67 13.80 6.60
CA ASP A 95 0.94 13.65 8.04
C ASP A 95 2.27 12.93 8.30
N ASN A 96 2.68 12.03 7.40
CA ASN A 96 3.96 11.34 7.48
C ASN A 96 5.14 12.29 7.26
N LEU A 97 5.01 13.25 6.35
CA LEU A 97 6.00 14.32 6.11
C LEU A 97 6.16 15.24 7.32
N ASN A 98 5.20 15.26 8.25
CA ASN A 98 5.26 16.01 9.50
C ASN A 98 5.54 15.11 10.73
N SER A 99 5.89 13.85 10.52
CA SER A 99 6.07 12.88 11.60
C SER A 99 7.30 13.18 12.45
N LYS A 100 7.14 13.12 13.78
CA LYS A 100 8.27 13.18 14.73
C LYS A 100 9.07 11.87 14.77
N HIS A 101 8.58 10.80 14.16
CA HIS A 101 9.30 9.54 14.09
C HIS A 101 10.25 9.57 12.88
N LEU A 102 11.55 9.64 13.15
CA LEU A 102 12.58 9.84 12.12
C LEU A 102 12.50 8.81 10.98
N GLY A 103 12.23 7.53 11.30
CA GLY A 103 12.08 6.49 10.28
C GLY A 103 10.88 6.70 9.35
N ILE A 104 9.79 7.31 9.82
CA ILE A 104 8.62 7.63 9.00
C ILE A 104 8.90 8.87 8.15
N TYR A 105 9.52 9.89 8.74
CA TYR A 105 9.88 11.12 8.05
C TYR A 105 10.91 10.90 6.93
N ALA A 106 11.83 9.94 7.11
CA ALA A 106 12.93 9.69 6.18
C ALA A 106 12.62 8.63 5.10
N ALA A 107 11.51 7.90 5.22
CA ALA A 107 11.08 6.89 4.25
C ALA A 107 10.53 7.53 2.97
#